data_AF-A0A1Y4V2M0-F1
#
_entry.id   AF-A0A1Y4V2M0-F1
#
_cell.length_a   1.000
_cell.length_b   1.000
_cell.length_c   1.000
_cell.angle_alpha   90.00
_cell.angle_beta   90.00
_cell.angle_gamma   90.00
#
_symmetry.space_group_name_H-M   'P 1'
#
loop_
_entity.id
_entity.type
_entity.pdbx_description
1 polymer ?
#
loop_
_entity_poly.entity_id
_entity_poly.type
_entity_poly.pdbx_seq_one_letter_code
_entity_poly.pdbx_strand_id
1 'polypeptide(L)'
;MISYEKAKMGKQLMKQFIAEGELEKAALIGLMYQMPIRIGDAIKLRKSDLSGRNVLKISAKYGKPYTNRHGNPYRITRQLRSLLNSINRDSDFIFTRKKEYYIHLFHIYWGYYHLNDFRCEYLRNEELLECQRRKKQSKPAQRFTVEVKDGKLIFKRVSGT
;
A
#
# COMPACT_ATOMS: atom_id res chain seq x y z
N MET A 1 -4.34 17.18 0.99
CA MET A 1 -3.09 16.83 0.30
C MET A 1 -2.80 15.35 0.54
N ILE A 2 -2.46 14.59 -0.50
CA ILE A 2 -1.99 13.20 -0.33
C ILE A 2 -0.58 13.28 0.26
N SER A 3 -0.31 12.58 1.36
CA SER A 3 1.01 12.59 2.01
C SER A 3 1.63 11.20 1.91
N TYR A 4 2.88 11.12 1.48
CA TYR A 4 3.62 9.86 1.38
C TYR A 4 4.83 9.88 2.32
N GLU A 5 4.75 10.60 3.43
CA GLU A 5 5.87 10.78 4.35
C GLU A 5 6.25 9.46 5.02
N LYS A 6 5.27 8.72 5.55
CA LYS A 6 5.51 7.40 6.15
C LYS A 6 5.96 6.42 5.07
N ALA A 7 5.35 6.41 3.90
CA ALA A 7 5.80 5.55 2.80
C ALA A 7 7.25 5.83 2.37
N LYS A 8 7.65 7.10 2.26
CA LYS A 8 9.03 7.49 1.93
C LYS A 8 10.01 7.07 3.02
N MET A 9 9.66 7.33 4.28
CA MET A 9 10.45 6.91 5.43
C MET A 9 10.61 5.39 5.44
N GLY A 10 9.51 4.62 5.39
CA GLY A 10 9.55 3.16 5.35
C GLY A 10 10.43 2.60 4.23
N LYS A 11 10.43 3.23 3.05
CA LYS A 11 11.32 2.86 1.95
C LYS A 11 12.80 3.12 2.26
N GLN A 12 13.14 4.25 2.89
CA GLN A 12 14.52 4.54 3.32
C GLN A 12 14.99 3.51 4.34
N LEU A 13 14.13 3.16 5.29
CA LEU A 13 14.44 2.21 6.35
C LEU A 13 14.61 0.79 5.86
N MET A 14 13.73 0.35 4.96
CA MET A 14 13.90 -0.94 4.30
C MET A 14 15.27 -1.03 3.63
N LYS A 15 15.75 0.05 2.97
CA LYS A 15 17.09 0.08 2.38
C LYS A 15 18.20 0.04 3.42
N GLN A 16 18.08 0.82 4.50
CA GLN A 16 19.05 0.85 5.59
C GLN A 16 19.19 -0.54 6.21
N PHE A 17 18.08 -1.19 6.59
CA PHE A 17 18.12 -2.53 7.17
C PHE A 17 18.65 -3.59 6.21
N ILE A 18 18.40 -3.47 4.90
CA ILE A 18 19.05 -4.34 3.90
C ILE A 18 20.57 -4.14 3.92
N ALA A 19 21.05 -2.90 3.99
CA ALA A 19 22.49 -2.61 4.05
C ALA A 19 23.14 -3.11 5.35
N GLU A 20 22.41 -3.07 6.47
CA GLU A 20 22.83 -3.59 7.77
C GLU A 20 22.73 -5.13 7.88
N GLY A 21 22.22 -5.83 6.86
CA GLY A 21 22.00 -7.28 6.89
C GLY A 21 20.79 -7.73 7.72
N GLU A 22 20.01 -6.77 8.22
CA GLU A 22 18.85 -6.96 9.08
C GLU A 22 17.58 -7.28 8.27
N LEU A 23 17.62 -8.38 7.52
CA LEU A 23 16.62 -8.73 6.51
C LEU A 23 15.20 -8.84 7.07
N GLU A 24 15.05 -9.39 8.28
CA GLU A 24 13.74 -9.54 8.93
C GLU A 24 13.11 -8.18 9.29
N LYS A 25 13.92 -7.23 9.77
CA LYS A 25 13.49 -5.84 10.03
C LYS A 25 13.11 -5.15 8.72
N ALA A 26 13.95 -5.30 7.68
CA ALA A 26 13.68 -4.76 6.36
C ALA A 26 12.35 -5.29 5.77
N ALA A 27 12.09 -6.59 5.92
CA ALA A 27 10.87 -7.22 5.42
C ALA A 27 9.62 -6.72 6.12
N LEU A 28 9.67 -6.61 7.46
CA LEU A 28 8.54 -6.10 8.22
C LEU A 28 8.19 -4.69 7.75
N ILE A 29 9.18 -3.82 7.57
CA ILE A 29 8.95 -2.43 7.19
C ILE A 29 8.51 -2.28 5.76
N GLY A 30 9.11 -3.05 4.86
CA GLY A 30 8.60 -3.24 3.53
C GLY A 30 7.10 -3.55 3.53
N LEU A 31 6.66 -4.50 4.35
CA LEU A 31 5.26 -4.91 4.42
C LEU A 31 4.37 -3.78 4.96
N MET A 32 4.78 -3.14 6.06
CA MET A 32 3.99 -2.11 6.74
C MET A 32 3.74 -0.87 5.88
N TYR A 33 4.71 -0.44 5.06
CA TYR A 33 4.51 0.74 4.20
C TYR A 33 3.88 0.42 2.85
N GLN A 34 3.97 -0.83 2.35
CA GLN A 34 3.42 -1.23 1.05
C GLN A 34 1.97 -1.72 1.12
N MET A 35 1.49 -2.11 2.30
CA MET A 35 0.09 -2.46 2.49
C MET A 35 -0.40 -2.10 3.89
N PRO A 36 -1.70 -1.83 4.08
CA PRO A 36 -2.26 -1.49 5.37
C PRO A 36 -2.54 -2.77 6.17
N ILE A 37 -1.50 -3.55 6.49
CA ILE A 37 -1.60 -4.72 7.36
C ILE A 37 -1.51 -4.29 8.84
N ARG A 38 -2.06 -5.10 9.75
CA ARG A 38 -1.85 -4.90 11.19
C ARG A 38 -0.58 -5.60 11.62
N ILE A 39 0.18 -5.01 12.53
CA ILE A 39 1.40 -5.63 13.05
C ILE A 39 1.16 -7.06 13.58
N GLY A 40 0.05 -7.29 14.30
CA GLY A 40 -0.28 -8.62 14.83
C GLY A 40 -0.57 -9.67 13.76
N ASP A 41 -1.10 -9.25 12.60
CA ASP A 41 -1.34 -10.13 11.45
C ASP A 41 -0.08 -10.28 10.60
N ALA A 42 0.75 -9.22 10.51
CA ALA A 42 2.02 -9.19 9.79
C ALA A 42 3.03 -10.18 10.37
N ILE A 43 3.22 -10.19 11.69
CA ILE A 43 4.17 -11.11 12.34
C ILE A 43 3.75 -12.58 12.22
N LYS A 44 2.47 -12.85 11.92
CA LYS A 44 1.92 -14.19 11.70
C LYS A 44 1.77 -14.52 10.21
N LEU A 45 2.41 -13.73 9.32
CA LEU A 45 2.36 -13.96 7.88
C LEU A 45 3.11 -15.24 7.52
N ARG A 46 2.47 -16.07 6.70
CA ARG A 46 3.00 -17.33 6.21
C ARG A 46 3.44 -17.20 4.75
N LYS A 47 4.32 -18.08 4.29
CA LYS A 47 4.71 -18.16 2.88
C LYS A 47 3.52 -18.58 2.02
N SER A 48 2.64 -19.44 2.55
CA SER A 48 1.37 -19.79 1.91
C SER A 48 0.44 -18.59 1.70
N ASP A 49 0.59 -17.51 2.49
CA ASP A 49 -0.20 -16.29 2.33
C ASP A 49 0.28 -15.44 1.13
N LEU A 50 1.35 -15.85 0.43
CA LEU A 50 1.96 -15.10 -0.67
C LEU A 50 1.78 -15.80 -2.02
N SER A 51 0.81 -15.33 -2.81
CA SER A 51 0.61 -15.79 -4.20
C SER A 51 1.23 -14.81 -5.19
N GLY A 52 2.40 -15.15 -5.72
CA GLY A 52 3.18 -14.25 -6.57
C GLY A 52 3.54 -12.96 -5.82
N ARG A 53 2.99 -11.82 -6.22
CA ARG A 53 3.13 -10.52 -5.52
C ARG A 53 1.91 -10.13 -4.69
N ASN A 54 0.88 -10.98 -4.65
CA ASN A 54 -0.35 -10.73 -3.92
C ASN A 54 -0.22 -11.28 -2.49
N VAL A 55 -0.74 -10.52 -1.53
CA VAL A 55 -0.81 -10.94 -0.13
C VAL A 55 -2.24 -11.36 0.18
N LEU A 56 -2.45 -12.66 0.46
CA LEU A 56 -3.75 -13.30 0.69
C LEU A 56 -4.06 -13.48 2.18
N LYS A 57 -3.49 -12.63 3.04
CA LYS A 57 -3.67 -12.71 4.49
C LYS A 57 -5.10 -12.40 4.89
N ILE A 58 -5.66 -13.23 5.78
CA ILE A 58 -6.91 -12.97 6.49
C ILE A 58 -6.60 -12.20 7.79
N SER A 59 -7.32 -11.11 8.05
CA SER A 59 -7.15 -10.36 9.30
C SER A 59 -7.77 -11.13 10.47
N ALA A 60 -6.99 -11.39 11.52
CA ALA A 60 -7.49 -12.08 12.70
C ALA A 60 -8.61 -11.30 13.41
N LYS A 61 -8.58 -9.96 13.35
CA LYS A 61 -9.58 -9.10 14.01
C LYS A 61 -10.96 -9.17 13.34
N TYR A 62 -11.01 -9.34 12.01
CA TYR A 62 -12.24 -9.18 11.24
C TYR A 62 -12.66 -10.41 10.45
N GLY A 63 -11.82 -11.45 10.39
CA GLY A 63 -12.08 -12.66 9.61
C GLY A 63 -12.16 -12.43 8.09
N LYS A 64 -11.69 -11.28 7.60
CA LYS A 64 -11.77 -10.89 6.18
C LYS A 64 -10.38 -10.74 5.56
N PRO A 65 -10.22 -11.04 4.25
CA PRO A 65 -8.95 -10.85 3.56
C PRO A 65 -8.58 -9.38 3.45
N TYR A 66 -7.28 -9.10 3.50
CA TYR A 66 -6.74 -7.78 3.22
C TYR A 66 -6.87 -7.45 1.73
N THR A 67 -7.84 -6.60 1.41
CA THR A 67 -8.13 -6.16 0.04
C THR A 67 -8.16 -4.63 -0.06
N ASN A 68 -7.82 -4.12 -1.22
CA ASN A 68 -7.95 -2.71 -1.57
C ASN A 68 -9.42 -2.31 -1.72
N ARG A 69 -9.70 -1.02 -1.92
CA ARG A 69 -11.08 -0.51 -2.09
C ARG A 69 -11.86 -1.15 -3.25
N HIS A 70 -11.19 -1.81 -4.20
CA HIS A 70 -11.80 -2.50 -5.33
C HIS A 70 -11.94 -4.02 -5.10
N GLY A 71 -11.71 -4.52 -3.89
CA GLY A 71 -11.80 -5.94 -3.55
C GLY A 71 -10.61 -6.80 -4.01
N ASN A 72 -9.56 -6.18 -4.56
CA ASN A 72 -8.38 -6.91 -5.01
C ASN A 72 -7.38 -7.07 -3.86
N PRO A 73 -6.67 -8.20 -3.75
CA PRO A 73 -5.59 -8.36 -2.79
C PRO A 73 -4.52 -7.26 -2.93
N TYR A 74 -3.94 -6.85 -1.81
CA TYR A 74 -2.83 -5.92 -1.86
C TYR A 74 -1.60 -6.55 -2.53
N ARG A 75 -0.89 -5.72 -3.30
CA ARG A 75 0.29 -6.14 -4.07
C ARG A 75 1.54 -5.54 -3.48
N ILE A 76 2.55 -6.36 -3.27
CA ILE A 76 3.87 -5.93 -2.86
C ILE A 76 4.85 -5.85 -4.04
N THR A 77 5.95 -5.15 -3.82
CA THR A 77 7.07 -5.06 -4.76
C THR A 77 7.78 -6.40 -4.93
N ARG A 78 8.45 -6.59 -6.08
CA ARG A 78 9.28 -7.79 -6.33
C ARG A 78 10.43 -7.90 -5.33
N GLN A 79 11.04 -6.77 -4.96
CA GLN A 79 12.10 -6.72 -3.95
C GLN A 79 11.60 -7.25 -2.61
N LEU A 80 10.46 -6.75 -2.11
CA LEU A 80 9.89 -7.24 -0.86
C LEU A 80 9.48 -8.71 -0.95
N ARG A 81 8.92 -9.15 -2.08
CA ARG A 81 8.57 -10.56 -2.27
C ARG A 81 9.80 -11.47 -2.16
N SER A 82 10.91 -11.08 -2.79
CA SER A 82 12.17 -11.81 -2.72
C SER A 82 12.71 -11.86 -1.29
N LEU A 83 12.64 -10.72 -0.59
CA LEU A 83 13.08 -10.60 0.79
C LEU A 83 12.27 -11.51 1.73
N LEU A 84 10.94 -11.48 1.65
CA LEU A 84 10.05 -12.34 2.43
C LEU A 84 10.31 -13.84 2.18
N ASN A 85 10.69 -14.21 0.95
CA ASN A 85 11.07 -15.60 0.62
C ASN A 85 12.44 -16.02 1.18
N SER A 86 13.37 -15.07 1.28
CA SER A 86 14.72 -15.35 1.76
C SER A 86 14.81 -15.58 3.26
N ILE A 87 13.83 -15.09 4.03
CA ILE A 87 13.81 -15.17 5.49
C ILE A 87 13.19 -16.51 5.93
N ASN A 88 13.77 -17.09 6.98
CA ASN A 88 13.25 -18.28 7.66
C ASN A 88 12.88 -19.40 6.68
N ARG A 89 13.84 -19.80 5.82
CA ARG A 89 13.58 -20.67 4.65
C ARG A 89 12.93 -21.99 5.01
N ASP A 90 13.23 -22.52 6.19
CA ASP A 90 12.78 -23.85 6.63
C ASP A 90 11.42 -23.85 7.32
N SER A 91 10.80 -22.68 7.54
CA SER A 91 9.48 -22.55 8.13
C SER A 91 8.46 -21.96 7.16
N ASP A 92 7.18 -22.29 7.34
CA ASP A 92 6.10 -21.58 6.65
C ASP A 92 5.91 -20.16 7.21
N PHE A 93 6.23 -19.92 8.49
CA PHE A 93 6.19 -18.56 9.05
C PHE A 93 7.36 -17.74 8.55
N ILE A 94 7.08 -16.51 8.10
CA ILE A 94 8.13 -15.62 7.58
C ILE A 94 8.92 -14.98 8.72
N PHE A 95 8.22 -14.51 9.75
CA PHE A 95 8.82 -13.79 10.87
C PHE A 95 9.08 -14.73 12.05
N THR A 96 10.22 -14.56 12.72
CA THR A 96 10.67 -15.43 13.81
C THR A 96 10.46 -14.79 15.18
N ARG A 97 10.46 -13.45 15.23
CA ARG A 97 10.36 -12.71 16.49
C ARG A 97 8.91 -12.43 16.89
N LYS A 98 8.69 -12.26 18.19
CA LYS A 98 7.40 -11.85 18.73
C LYS A 98 7.10 -10.39 18.40
N LYS A 99 5.81 -10.02 18.47
CA LYS A 99 5.33 -8.66 18.15
C LYS A 99 6.06 -7.57 18.96
N GLU A 100 6.31 -7.85 20.22
CA GLU A 100 6.90 -6.93 21.20
C GLU A 100 8.31 -6.52 20.79
N TYR A 101 9.08 -7.45 20.20
CA TYR A 101 10.41 -7.16 19.66
C TYR A 101 10.37 -6.03 18.62
N TYR A 102 9.44 -6.10 17.67
CA TYR A 102 9.35 -5.10 16.62
C TYR A 102 8.75 -3.77 17.09
N ILE A 103 7.83 -3.80 18.05
CA ILE A 103 7.34 -2.56 18.68
C ILE A 103 8.49 -1.85 19.39
N HIS A 104 9.27 -2.60 20.16
CA HIS A 104 10.41 -2.05 20.90
C HIS A 104 11.48 -1.52 19.96
N LEU A 105 11.82 -2.28 18.91
CA LEU A 105 12.69 -1.81 17.83
C LEU A 105 12.20 -0.48 17.27
N PHE A 106 10.91 -0.36 16.98
CA PHE A 106 10.35 0.87 16.44
C PHE A 106 10.46 2.06 17.39
N HIS A 107 10.22 1.85 18.67
CA HIS A 107 10.40 2.90 19.67
C HIS A 107 11.86 3.38 19.73
N ILE A 108 12.84 2.48 19.68
CA ILE A 108 14.27 2.84 19.71
C ILE A 108 14.67 3.68 18.50
N TYR A 109 14.27 3.26 17.29
CA TYR A 109 14.69 3.94 16.07
C TYR A 109 13.86 5.20 15.75
N TRP A 110 12.63 5.31 16.26
CA TRP A 110 11.69 6.36 15.82
C TRP A 110 11.03 7.20 16.90
N GLY A 111 11.29 6.96 18.18
CA GLY A 111 10.67 7.75 19.26
C GLY A 111 9.13 7.76 19.16
N TYR A 112 8.55 8.91 18.78
CA TYR A 112 7.10 9.17 18.74
C TYR A 112 6.32 8.51 17.58
N TYR A 113 6.97 7.93 16.56
CA TYR A 113 6.23 7.32 15.45
C TYR A 113 5.84 5.88 15.73
N HIS A 114 4.56 5.58 15.52
CA HIS A 114 4.03 4.25 15.74
C HIS A 114 3.95 3.46 14.42
N LEU A 115 4.15 2.14 14.51
CA LEU A 115 3.92 1.22 13.38
C LEU A 115 2.52 1.39 12.75
N ASN A 116 1.54 1.83 13.54
CA ASN A 116 0.19 2.10 13.07
C ASN A 116 0.11 3.31 12.11
N ASP A 117 1.05 4.23 12.14
CA ASP A 117 1.04 5.44 11.31
C ASP A 117 1.19 5.10 9.82
N PHE A 118 1.99 4.07 9.49
CA PHE A 118 2.09 3.57 8.11
C PHE A 118 0.73 3.12 7.58
N ARG A 119 0.00 2.37 8.40
CA ARG A 119 -1.34 1.88 8.06
C ARG A 119 -2.31 3.05 7.87
N CYS A 120 -2.30 4.01 8.80
CA CYS A 120 -3.18 5.19 8.74
C CYS A 120 -2.92 6.04 7.50
N GLU A 121 -1.65 6.37 7.20
CA GLU A 121 -1.28 7.14 6.01
C GLU A 121 -1.69 6.39 4.73
N TYR A 122 -1.43 5.08 4.66
CA TYR A 122 -1.79 4.27 3.50
C TYR A 122 -3.29 4.33 3.20
N LEU A 123 -4.13 4.05 4.21
CA LEU A 123 -5.59 4.04 4.05
C LEU A 123 -6.13 5.42 3.68
N ARG A 124 -5.60 6.48 4.30
CA ARG A 124 -5.96 7.87 3.97
C ARG A 124 -5.62 8.21 2.52
N ASN A 125 -4.46 7.80 2.04
CA ASN A 125 -4.07 8.05 0.65
C ASN A 125 -4.93 7.29 -0.35
N GLU A 126 -5.25 6.03 -0.05
CA GLU A 126 -6.17 5.23 -0.87
C GLU A 126 -7.54 5.92 -0.98
N GLU A 127 -8.05 6.46 0.12
CA GLU A 127 -9.27 7.27 0.14
C GLU A 127 -9.18 8.53 -0.71
N LEU A 128 -8.13 9.32 -0.52
CA LEU A 128 -7.96 10.58 -1.24
C LEU A 128 -7.80 10.35 -2.75
N LEU A 129 -7.09 9.30 -3.15
CA LEU A 129 -6.96 8.91 -4.56
C LEU A 129 -8.30 8.52 -5.16
N GLU A 130 -9.11 7.75 -4.43
CA GLU A 130 -10.44 7.36 -4.86
C GLU A 130 -11.37 8.58 -4.99
N CYS A 131 -11.36 9.49 -4.02
CA CYS A 131 -12.09 10.75 -4.09
C CYS A 131 -11.67 11.60 -5.30
N GLN A 132 -10.37 11.66 -5.62
CA GLN A 132 -9.87 12.36 -6.81
C GLN A 132 -10.33 11.70 -8.11
N ARG A 133 -10.36 10.36 -8.17
CA ARG A 133 -10.86 9.62 -9.35
C ARG A 133 -12.35 9.90 -9.57
N ARG A 134 -13.16 9.82 -8.51
CA ARG A 134 -14.59 10.14 -8.57
C ARG A 134 -14.83 11.57 -9.02
N LYS A 135 -14.08 12.55 -8.48
CA LYS A 135 -14.15 13.95 -8.92
C LYS A 135 -13.74 14.16 -10.38
N LYS A 136 -12.80 13.36 -10.90
CA LYS A 136 -12.42 13.41 -12.33
C LYS A 136 -13.51 12.82 -13.22
N GLN A 137 -14.12 11.71 -12.81
CA GLN A 137 -15.21 11.04 -13.54
C GLN A 137 -16.51 11.85 -13.50
N SER A 138 -16.76 12.58 -12.41
CA SER A 138 -17.94 13.44 -12.25
C SER A 138 -17.83 14.78 -13.00
N LYS A 139 -16.67 15.10 -13.61
CA LYS A 139 -16.61 16.25 -14.51
C LYS A 139 -17.42 15.90 -15.75
N PRO A 140 -18.44 16.69 -16.11
CA PRO A 140 -19.19 16.43 -17.33
C PRO A 140 -18.21 16.43 -18.52
N ALA A 141 -18.33 15.42 -19.39
CA ALA A 141 -17.67 15.45 -20.69
C ALA A 141 -18.01 16.79 -21.35
N GLN A 142 -17.00 17.51 -21.85
CA GLN A 142 -17.23 18.74 -22.59
C GLN A 142 -18.16 18.39 -23.74
N ARG A 143 -19.40 18.87 -23.66
CA ARG A 143 -20.38 18.68 -24.73
C ARG A 143 -19.96 19.62 -25.84
N PHE A 144 -19.75 19.06 -27.02
CA PHE A 144 -19.58 19.84 -28.23
C PHE A 144 -20.86 19.72 -29.05
N THR A 145 -21.34 20.83 -29.59
CA THR A 145 -22.32 20.83 -30.68
C THR A 145 -21.55 20.85 -32.00
N VAL A 146 -22.03 20.08 -32.96
CA VAL A 146 -21.45 20.01 -34.31
C VAL A 146 -22.36 20.81 -35.23
N GLU A 147 -21.82 21.83 -35.87
CA GLU A 147 -22.49 22.61 -36.91
C GLU A 147 -21.81 22.39 -38.25
N VAL A 148 -22.57 22.37 -39.35
CA VAL A 148 -22.01 22.37 -40.71
C VAL A 148 -22.13 23.79 -41.26
N LYS A 149 -20.99 24.41 -41.58
CA LYS A 149 -20.94 25.72 -42.23
C LYS A 149 -19.99 25.65 -43.42
N ASP A 150 -20.44 26.11 -44.58
CA ASP A 150 -19.66 26.12 -45.83
C ASP A 150 -19.06 24.74 -46.19
N GLY A 151 -19.84 23.66 -45.98
CA GLY A 151 -19.41 22.29 -46.25
C GLY A 151 -18.38 21.71 -45.26
N LYS A 152 -18.01 22.45 -44.20
CA LYS A 152 -17.07 22.01 -43.17
C LYS A 152 -17.77 21.80 -41.82
N LEU A 153 -17.38 20.73 -41.12
CA LEU A 153 -17.83 20.45 -39.76
C LEU A 153 -17.08 21.36 -38.76
N ILE A 154 -17.82 22.14 -37.99
CA ILE A 154 -17.32 23.04 -36.94
C ILE A 154 -17.81 22.52 -35.58
N PHE A 155 -16.87 22.24 -34.68
CA PHE A 155 -17.15 21.80 -33.32
C PHE A 155 -17.18 23.01 -32.37
N LYS A 156 -18.35 23.34 -31.84
CA LYS A 156 -18.50 24.39 -30.82
C LYS A 156 -18.62 23.79 -29.44
N ARG A 157 -17.94 24.37 -28.46
CA ARG A 157 -18.01 23.93 -27.06
C ARG A 157 -19.28 24.48 -26.42
N VAL A 158 -20.10 23.60 -25.84
CA VAL A 158 -21.30 23.99 -25.11
C VAL A 158 -20.86 24.47 -23.73
N SER A 159 -20.80 25.78 -23.56
CA SER A 159 -20.66 26.40 -22.24
C SER A 159 -22.00 26.24 -21.52
N GLY A 160 -22.07 25.38 -20.51
CA GLY A 160 -23.26 25.28 -19.66
C GLY A 160 -23.40 26.56 -18.83
N THR A 161 -24.60 27.13 -18.81
CA THR A 161 -25.03 28.15 -17.84
C THR A 161 -25.16 27.59 -16.44
#